data_AF-A0A150N9W8-F1
#
_entry.id   AF-A0A150N9W8-F1
#
_cell.length_a   1.000
_cell.length_b   1.000
_cell.length_c   1.000
_cell.angle_alpha   90.00
_cell.angle_beta   90.00
_cell.angle_gamma   90.00
#
_symmetry.space_group_name_H-M   'P 1'
#
loop_
_entity.id
_entity.type
_entity.pdbx_description
1 polymer ?
#
loop_
_entity_poly.entity_id
_entity_poly.type
_entity_poly.pdbx_seq_one_letter_code
_entity_poly.pdbx_strand_id
1 'polypeptide(L)'
;MVAIDSIVGPQPFVHTIAIRPGALSPGTALGKSLPPVGDISVMGVMMEDTADVSALPYTNLHIVYQMAKVIAIGLSLTVRQRYGYESSTPLLA
;
A
#
# COMPACT_ATOMS: atom_id res chain seq x y z
N MET A 1 -7.14 11.27 7.35
CA MET A 1 -6.29 11.18 6.14
C MET A 1 -5.74 9.77 6.01
N VAL A 2 -5.61 9.20 4.81
CA VAL A 2 -5.12 7.83 4.61
C VAL A 2 -3.79 7.89 3.86
N ALA A 3 -2.75 7.26 4.40
CA ALA A 3 -1.45 7.13 3.75
C ALA A 3 -1.35 5.78 3.06
N ILE A 4 -0.80 5.77 1.84
CA ILE A 4 -0.57 4.56 1.05
C ILE A 4 0.91 4.51 0.70
N ASP A 5 1.55 3.38 0.99
CA ASP A 5 2.98 3.17 0.72
C ASP A 5 3.27 1.72 0.29
N SER A 6 4.45 1.51 -0.28
CA SER A 6 5.01 0.19 -0.52
C SER A 6 6.17 -0.04 0.44
N ILE A 7 6.20 -1.18 1.12
CA ILE A 7 7.24 -1.51 2.11
C ILE A 7 7.93 -2.84 1.77
N VAL A 8 9.09 -3.05 2.40
CA VAL A 8 9.70 -4.37 2.53
C VAL A 8 9.27 -4.99 3.86
N GLY A 9 9.20 -6.31 3.93
CA GLY A 9 8.74 -7.01 5.13
C GLY A 9 9.15 -8.48 5.16
N PRO A 10 8.76 -9.23 6.19
CA PRO A 10 9.18 -10.63 6.32
C PRO A 10 8.54 -11.50 5.20
N GLN A 11 9.26 -12.53 4.75
CA GLN A 11 8.86 -13.43 3.66
C GLN A 11 7.37 -13.86 3.68
N PRO A 12 6.77 -14.25 4.83
CA PRO A 12 5.37 -14.70 4.88
C PRO A 12 4.34 -13.63 4.48
N PHE A 13 4.74 -12.35 4.49
CA PHE A 13 3.87 -11.23 4.18
C PHE A 13 4.14 -10.64 2.79
N VAL A 14 5.10 -11.17 2.03
CA VAL A 14 5.39 -10.67 0.68
C VAL A 14 4.15 -10.83 -0.21
N HIS A 15 3.85 -9.79 -0.98
CA HIS A 15 2.65 -9.63 -1.81
C HIS A 15 1.33 -9.55 -1.05
N THR A 16 1.35 -9.18 0.24
CA THR A 16 0.15 -8.90 1.02
C THR A 16 -0.09 -7.40 1.20
N ILE A 17 -1.33 -7.05 1.54
CA ILE A 17 -1.73 -5.68 1.88
C ILE A 17 -1.97 -5.63 3.39
N ALA A 18 -1.21 -4.79 4.10
CA ALA A 18 -1.37 -4.54 5.52
C ALA A 18 -2.11 -3.21 5.73
N ILE A 19 -3.13 -3.21 6.58
CA ILE A 19 -3.87 -2.01 6.97
C ILE A 19 -3.74 -1.82 8.47
N ARG A 20 -3.31 -0.64 8.91
CA ARG A 20 -3.12 -0.34 10.34
C ARG A 20 -3.63 1.05 10.71
N PRO A 21 -4.19 1.22 11.91
CA PRO A 21 -4.38 2.56 12.47
C PRO A 21 -3.02 3.20 12.78
N GLY A 22 -2.94 4.51 12.61
CA GLY A 22 -1.73 5.30 12.84
C GLY A 22 -1.09 5.82 11.57
N ALA A 23 -0.23 6.82 11.77
CA ALA A 23 0.50 7.49 10.71
C ALA A 23 1.64 6.63 10.15
N LEU A 24 2.00 6.88 8.89
CA LEU A 24 3.13 6.29 8.22
C LEU A 24 4.34 7.25 8.25
N SER A 25 5.55 6.72 8.42
CA SER A 25 6.80 7.50 8.37
C SER A 25 7.53 7.24 7.05
N PRO A 26 7.25 8.03 5.99
CA PRO A 26 7.73 7.73 4.66
C PRO A 26 9.25 7.93 4.54
N GLY A 27 9.89 7.16 3.65
CA GLY A 27 11.31 7.34 3.35
C GLY A 27 12.28 6.80 4.40
N THR A 28 11.79 6.13 5.46
CA THR A 28 12.63 5.52 6.50
C THR A 28 13.64 4.52 5.90
N ALA A 29 13.22 3.71 4.92
CA ALA A 29 14.10 2.77 4.22
C ALA A 29 15.19 3.45 3.38
N LEU A 30 15.03 4.74 3.05
CA LEU A 30 16.02 5.55 2.32
C LEU A 30 16.87 6.40 3.27
N GLY A 31 16.78 6.17 4.59
CA GLY A 31 17.46 6.99 5.60
C GLY A 31 16.91 8.39 5.75
N LYS A 32 15.70 8.68 5.22
CA LYS A 32 15.05 9.98 5.34
C LYS A 32 14.16 10.02 6.57
N SER A 33 14.23 11.12 7.31
CA SER A 33 13.29 11.44 8.38
C SER A 33 12.26 12.44 7.86
N LEU A 34 11.16 11.92 7.31
CA LEU A 34 10.04 12.73 6.83
C LEU A 34 8.94 12.80 7.91
N PRO A 35 8.15 13.88 7.95
CA PRO A 35 7.05 13.99 8.90
C PRO A 35 6.03 12.86 8.69
N PRO A 36 5.40 12.37 9.77
CA PRO A 36 4.41 11.32 9.70
C PRO A 36 3.18 11.75 8.89
N VAL A 37 2.61 10.82 8.12
CA VAL A 37 1.50 11.08 7.18
C VAL A 37 0.32 10.17 7.50
N GLY A 38 -0.88 10.76 7.63
CA GLY A 38 -2.14 10.04 7.73
C GLY A 38 -2.53 9.59 9.13
N ASP A 39 -3.77 9.15 9.27
CA ASP A 39 -4.33 8.54 10.49
C ASP A 39 -4.49 7.02 10.34
N ILE A 40 -4.47 6.54 9.10
CA ILE A 40 -4.54 5.14 8.69
C ILE A 40 -3.45 4.91 7.65
N SER A 41 -2.75 3.79 7.76
CA SER A 41 -1.74 3.35 6.81
C SER A 41 -2.20 2.11 6.05
N VAL A 42 -2.04 2.14 4.72
CA VAL A 42 -2.25 1.00 3.82
C VAL A 42 -0.92 0.72 3.14
N MET A 43 -0.36 -0.46 3.40
CA MET A 43 0.99 -0.81 2.96
C MET A 43 0.95 -2.06 2.10
N GLY A 44 1.48 -1.97 0.88
CA GLY A 44 1.76 -3.15 0.07
C GLY A 44 3.15 -3.70 0.39
N VAL A 45 3.25 -4.94 0.86
CA VAL A 45 4.55 -5.58 1.12
C VAL A 45 5.08 -6.14 -0.20
N MET A 46 6.05 -5.46 -0.81
CA MET A 46 6.49 -5.77 -2.18
C MET A 46 7.64 -6.76 -2.23
N MET A 47 8.53 -6.74 -1.24
CA MET A 47 9.74 -7.56 -1.21
C MET A 47 10.07 -8.00 0.21
N GLU A 48 10.88 -9.04 0.30
CA GLU A 48 11.46 -9.47 1.56
C GLU A 48 12.46 -8.43 2.08
N ASP A 49 12.39 -8.12 3.38
CA ASP A 49 13.41 -7.30 4.04
C ASP A 49 14.71 -8.09 4.17
N THR A 50 15.72 -7.69 3.41
CA THR A 50 17.02 -8.36 3.32
C THR A 50 18.15 -7.38 3.54
N ALA A 51 19.19 -7.81 4.25
CA ALA A 51 20.41 -7.04 4.46
C ALA A 51 21.21 -6.84 3.17
N ASP A 52 20.96 -7.67 2.15
CA ASP A 52 21.57 -7.56 0.83
C ASP A 52 20.65 -6.79 -0.12
N VAL A 53 20.91 -5.49 -0.26
CA VAL A 53 20.16 -4.59 -1.14
C VAL A 53 20.29 -5.00 -2.63
N SER A 54 21.34 -5.75 -2.99
CA SER A 54 21.50 -6.31 -4.35
C SER A 54 20.57 -7.50 -4.63
N ALA A 55 20.00 -8.08 -3.56
CA ALA A 55 19.01 -9.14 -3.62
C ALA A 55 17.57 -8.63 -3.60
N LEU A 56 17.33 -7.30 -3.55
CA LEU A 56 16.00 -6.73 -3.81
C LEU A 56 15.63 -7.07 -5.26
N PRO A 57 14.79 -8.10 -5.49
CA PRO A 57 14.55 -8.56 -6.83
C PRO A 57 13.83 -7.46 -7.62
N TYR A 58 13.97 -7.49 -8.94
CA TYR A 58 13.15 -6.65 -9.81
C TYR A 58 11.67 -6.74 -9.39
N THR A 59 11.07 -5.62 -9.00
CA THR A 59 9.64 -5.59 -8.69
C THR A 59 8.85 -5.89 -9.95
N ASN A 60 8.12 -7.01 -9.95
CA ASN A 60 7.24 -7.35 -11.06
C ASN A 60 6.12 -6.31 -11.14
N LEU A 61 6.11 -5.51 -12.21
CA LEU A 61 5.13 -4.45 -12.42
C LEU A 61 3.68 -4.97 -12.43
N HIS A 62 3.46 -6.23 -12.85
CA HIS A 62 2.15 -6.85 -12.75
C HIS A 62 1.65 -6.93 -11.31
N ILE A 63 2.52 -7.33 -10.37
CA ILE A 63 2.18 -7.43 -8.95
C ILE A 63 1.90 -6.05 -8.37
N VAL A 64 2.76 -5.08 -8.65
CA VAL A 64 2.55 -3.68 -8.23
C VAL A 64 1.19 -3.17 -8.71
N TYR A 65 0.87 -3.41 -9.99
CA TYR A 65 -0.40 -3.01 -10.57
C TYR A 65 -1.60 -3.71 -9.92
N GLN A 66 -1.52 -5.04 -9.69
CA GLN A 66 -2.61 -5.76 -9.02
C GLN A 66 -2.86 -5.26 -7.60
N MET A 67 -1.81 -5.02 -6.82
CA MET A 67 -1.94 -4.51 -5.44
C MET A 67 -2.52 -3.10 -5.43
N ALA A 68 -2.00 -2.20 -6.28
CA ALA A 68 -2.54 -0.85 -6.42
C ALA A 68 -4.01 -0.86 -6.83
N LYS A 69 -4.38 -1.74 -7.77
CA LYS A 69 -5.76 -1.95 -8.21
C LYS A 69 -6.67 -2.39 -7.06
N VAL A 70 -6.26 -3.38 -6.27
CA VAL A 70 -7.05 -3.87 -5.12
C VAL A 70 -7.23 -2.75 -4.08
N ILE A 71 -6.17 -2.00 -3.76
CA ILE A 71 -6.24 -0.87 -2.82
C ILE A 71 -7.22 0.20 -3.33
N ALA A 72 -7.12 0.58 -4.60
CA ALA A 72 -7.98 1.60 -5.20
C ALA A 72 -9.47 1.17 -5.22
N ILE A 73 -9.76 -0.08 -5.58
CA ILE A 73 -11.12 -0.64 -5.51
C ILE A 73 -11.63 -0.61 -4.08
N GLY A 74 -10.84 -1.09 -3.11
CA GLY A 74 -11.22 -1.14 -1.70
C GLY A 74 -11.59 0.24 -1.17
N LEU A 75 -10.72 1.23 -1.38
CA LEU A 75 -10.98 2.62 -0.98
C LEU A 75 -12.24 3.19 -1.66
N SER A 76 -12.41 2.94 -2.95
CA SER A 76 -13.58 3.43 -3.69
C SER A 76 -14.88 2.81 -3.18
N LEU A 77 -14.88 1.51 -2.89
CA LEU A 77 -16.02 0.81 -2.28
C LEU A 77 -16.33 1.39 -0.90
N THR A 78 -15.31 1.61 -0.05
CA THR A 78 -15.50 2.20 1.28
C THR A 78 -16.08 3.60 1.20
N VAL A 79 -15.58 4.45 0.30
CA VAL A 79 -16.11 5.82 0.09
C VAL A 79 -17.56 5.76 -0.39
N ARG A 80 -17.88 4.88 -1.34
CA ARG A 80 -19.25 4.72 -1.84
C ARG A 80 -20.21 4.29 -0.73
N GLN A 81 -19.84 3.28 0.04
CA GLN A 81 -20.66 2.77 1.16
C GLN A 81 -20.83 3.82 2.25
N ARG A 82 -19.78 4.59 2.56
CA ARG A 82 -19.80 5.53 3.68
C ARG A 82 -20.55 6.84 3.37
N TYR A 83 -20.51 7.28 2.11
CA TYR A 83 -21.09 8.57 1.68
C TYR A 83 -22.32 8.41 0.77
N GLY A 84 -22.76 7.18 0.48
CA GLY A 84 -23.99 6.92 -0.27
C GLY A 84 -23.90 7.23 -1.77
N TYR A 85 -22.71 7.10 -2.38
CA TYR A 85 -22.56 7.27 -3.82
C TYR A 85 -23.22 6.12 -4.59
N GLU A 86 -23.81 6.44 -5.74
CA GLU A 86 -24.43 5.51 -6.69
C GLU A 86 -23.48 4.35 -7.05
N SER A 87 -23.98 3.12 -6.93
CA SER A 87 -23.20 1.89 -7.20
C SER A 87 -23.04 1.59 -8.69
N SER A 88 -23.77 2.30 -9.56
CA SER A 88 -23.90 2.03 -10.99
C SER A 88 -22.69 2.43 -11.83
N THR A 89 -21.78 3.28 -11.33
CA THR A 89 -20.56 3.66 -12.06
C THR A 89 -19.51 2.55 -11.97
N PRO A 90 -18.89 2.10 -13.08
CA PRO A 90 -17.76 1.17 -13.03
C PRO A 90 -16.63 1.72 -12.15
N LEU A 91 -16.02 0.88 -11.34
CA LEU A 91 -14.89 1.26 -10.46
C LEU A 91 -13.56 1.33 -11.21
N LEU A 92 -13.46 0.58 -12.29
CA LEU A 92 -12.32 0.53 -13.20
C LEU A 92 -12.88 0.41 -14.61
N ALA A 93 -12.39 1.26 -15.52
CA ALA A 93 -12.67 1.17 -16.95
C ALA A 93 -11.72 0.18 -17.62
#